data_AF-A0A3D5F189-F1
#
_entry.id   AF-A0A3D5F189-F1
#
_cell.length_a   1.000
_cell.length_b   1.000
_cell.length_c   1.000
_cell.angle_alpha   90.00
_cell.angle_beta   90.00
_cell.angle_gamma   90.00
#
_symmetry.space_group_name_H-M   'P 1'
#
loop_
_entity.id
_entity.type
_entity.pdbx_description
1 polymer ?
#
loop_
_entity_poly.entity_id
_entity_poly.type
_entity_poly.pdbx_seq_one_letter_code
_entity_poly.pdbx_strand_id
1 'polypeptide(L)'
;PYRCDSPQMKRLLQMTITPRADDALDVCHRQLRQDPWPHPVPIVRPAHAAATTFIKRCSMCNRIRVRQEWCELDQALRAASLPTAASLNVVYGVCPDCLRTLGAGRPAAPAIRNPQALPPAAKTRG
;
A
#
# COMPACT_ATOMS: atom_id res chain seq x y z
N PRO A 1 0.90 3.04 10.67
CA PRO A 1 1.96 2.10 10.23
C PRO A 1 1.50 1.27 9.03
N TYR A 2 2.42 0.78 8.20
CA TYR A 2 2.13 -0.05 7.03
C TYR A 2 3.16 -1.18 6.89
N ARG A 3 2.90 -2.19 6.04
CA ARG A 3 3.83 -3.29 5.75
C ARG A 3 4.47 -3.17 4.38
N CYS A 4 5.76 -3.44 4.31
CA CYS A 4 6.53 -3.55 3.06
C CYS A 4 7.31 -4.87 3.07
N ASP A 5 6.61 -6.00 2.90
CA ASP A 5 7.24 -7.31 3.06
C ASP A 5 8.16 -7.63 1.88
N SER A 6 9.22 -8.40 2.14
CA SER A 6 10.02 -9.06 1.11
C SER A 6 9.68 -10.55 1.06
N PRO A 7 10.21 -11.31 0.09
CA PRO A 7 10.05 -12.78 0.07
C PRO A 7 10.63 -13.49 1.31
N GLN A 8 11.53 -12.84 2.07
CA GLN A 8 12.23 -13.44 3.22
C GLN A 8 11.69 -12.98 4.58
N MET A 9 11.01 -11.82 4.63
CA MET A 9 10.61 -11.21 5.90
C MET A 9 9.34 -10.36 5.77
N LYS A 10 8.60 -10.32 6.87
CA LYS A 10 7.57 -9.31 7.16
C LYS A 10 8.24 -8.06 7.71
N ARG A 11 7.87 -6.88 7.23
CA ARG A 11 8.40 -5.61 7.75
C ARG A 11 7.28 -4.65 8.07
N LEU A 12 7.27 -4.11 9.28
CA LEU A 12 6.39 -3.04 9.70
C LEU A 12 7.15 -1.71 9.62
N LEU A 13 6.60 -0.75 8.89
CA LEU A 13 7.20 0.55 8.64
C LEU A 13 6.27 1.68 9.10
N GLN A 14 6.88 2.81 9.41
CA GLN A 14 6.24 4.10 9.57
C GLN A 14 6.67 5.01 8.42
N MET A 15 5.72 5.75 7.86
CA MET A 15 5.97 6.82 6.91
C MET A 15 5.64 8.15 7.57
N THR A 16 6.55 9.11 7.45
CA THR A 16 6.34 10.50 7.83
C THR A 16 6.44 11.33 6.56
N ILE A 17 5.46 12.20 6.34
CA ILE A 17 5.43 13.13 5.22
C ILE A 17 5.43 14.54 5.81
N THR A 18 6.46 15.32 5.48
CA THR A 18 6.63 16.69 5.97
C THR A 18 6.68 17.64 4.78
N PRO A 19 5.86 18.71 4.76
CA PRO A 19 5.94 19.71 3.71
C PRO A 19 7.24 20.52 3.84
N ARG A 20 7.81 20.91 2.70
CA ARG A 20 8.96 21.83 2.62
C ARG A 20 8.54 23.17 1.99
N ALA A 21 9.39 24.17 2.16
CA ALA A 21 9.13 25.54 1.72
C ALA A 21 9.16 25.73 0.19
N ASP A 22 9.69 24.77 -0.56
CA ASP A 22 9.89 24.76 -2.00
C ASP A 22 8.84 23.92 -2.76
N ASP A 23 7.62 23.85 -2.23
CA ASP A 23 6.54 22.99 -2.73
C ASP A 23 6.90 21.49 -2.83
N ALA A 24 7.97 21.07 -2.14
CA ALA A 24 8.39 19.69 -2.05
C ALA A 24 7.85 18.98 -0.79
N LEU A 25 7.93 17.66 -0.79
CA LEU A 25 7.59 16.81 0.35
C LEU A 25 8.80 15.96 0.75
N ASP A 26 9.19 16.02 2.02
CA ASP A 26 10.08 15.01 2.60
C ASP A 26 9.25 13.78 2.97
N VAL A 27 9.53 12.66 2.30
CA VAL A 27 8.88 11.37 2.58
C VAL A 27 9.92 10.45 3.22
N CYS A 28 9.83 10.27 4.54
CA CYS A 28 10.75 9.45 5.30
C CYS A 28 10.09 8.12 5.71
N HIS A 29 10.82 7.02 5.52
CA HIS A 29 10.40 5.68 5.93
C HIS A 29 11.30 5.16 7.04
N ARG A 30 10.71 4.75 8.17
CA ARG A 30 11.41 4.11 9.28
C ARG A 30 10.90 2.70 9.47
N GLN A 31 11.80 1.72 9.51
CA GLN A 31 11.46 0.35 9.89
C GLN A 31 11.23 0.29 11.40
N LEU A 32 10.05 -0.17 11.81
CA LEU A 32 9.69 -0.33 13.22
C LEU A 32 9.96 -1.75 13.72
N ARG A 33 9.71 -2.75 12.88
CA ARG A 33 9.88 -4.17 13.21
C ARG A 33 10.09 -4.98 11.94
N GLN A 34 10.81 -6.08 12.09
CA GLN A 34 11.01 -7.07 11.04
C GLN A 34 10.96 -8.46 11.65
N ASP A 35 10.25 -9.37 11.00
CA ASP A 35 10.17 -10.77 11.39
C ASP A 35 10.42 -11.65 10.17
N PRO A 36 11.20 -12.74 10.27
CA PRO A 36 11.31 -13.69 9.16
C PRO A 36 9.94 -14.34 8.87
N TRP A 37 9.73 -14.78 7.64
CA TRP A 37 8.59 -15.65 7.38
C TRP A 37 8.80 -17.00 8.09
N PRO A 38 7.73 -17.60 8.66
CA PRO A 38 7.83 -18.91 9.29
C PRO A 38 8.12 -20.04 8.29
N HIS A 39 7.92 -19.80 7.01
CA HIS A 39 8.20 -20.71 5.90
C HIS A 39 8.37 -19.91 4.60
N PRO A 40 8.95 -20.49 3.54
CA PRO A 40 8.98 -19.86 2.23
C PRO A 40 7.60 -19.39 1.78
N VAL A 41 7.53 -18.21 1.18
CA VAL A 41 6.32 -17.63 0.59
C VAL A 41 6.53 -17.40 -0.91
N PRO A 42 5.47 -17.45 -1.73
CA PRO A 42 5.57 -17.17 -3.15
C PRO A 42 6.07 -15.76 -3.43
N ILE A 43 6.71 -15.57 -4.58
CA ILE A 43 7.03 -14.23 -5.08
C ILE A 43 5.73 -13.52 -5.44
N VAL A 44 5.41 -12.44 -4.72
CA VAL A 44 4.22 -11.63 -5.01
C VAL A 44 4.52 -10.65 -6.14
N ARG A 45 3.70 -10.67 -7.19
CA ARG A 45 3.86 -9.84 -8.38
C ARG A 45 2.56 -9.10 -8.70
N PRO A 46 2.59 -7.84 -9.16
CA PRO A 46 1.40 -7.20 -9.71
C PRO A 46 0.84 -8.03 -10.87
N ALA A 47 -0.48 -8.23 -10.88
CA ALA A 47 -1.14 -8.89 -11.99
C ALA A 47 -1.03 -8.03 -13.26
N HIS A 48 -0.75 -8.67 -14.39
CA HIS A 48 -0.81 -8.02 -15.70
C HIS A 48 -2.27 -7.64 -16.04
N ALA A 49 -2.48 -6.62 -16.87
CA ALA A 49 -3.83 -6.18 -17.25
C ALA A 49 -4.69 -7.31 -17.87
N ALA A 50 -4.05 -8.25 -18.56
CA ALA A 50 -4.69 -9.41 -19.19
C ALA A 50 -4.82 -10.64 -18.25
N ALA A 51 -4.42 -10.54 -16.97
CA ALA A 51 -4.48 -11.67 -16.06
C ALA A 51 -5.94 -12.03 -15.71
N THR A 52 -6.32 -13.27 -15.99
CA THR A 52 -7.66 -13.80 -15.69
C THR A 52 -7.81 -14.26 -14.25
N THR A 53 -6.69 -14.48 -13.55
CA THR A 53 -6.66 -14.93 -12.16
C THR A 53 -5.71 -14.05 -11.33
N PHE A 54 -6.24 -13.50 -10.24
CA PHE A 54 -5.49 -12.67 -9.31
C PHE A 54 -6.11 -12.68 -7.92
N ILE A 55 -5.34 -12.26 -6.94
CA ILE A 55 -5.80 -12.12 -5.55
C ILE A 55 -5.69 -10.67 -5.11
N LYS A 56 -6.69 -10.17 -4.39
CA LYS A 56 -6.59 -8.82 -3.81
C LYS A 56 -5.62 -8.84 -2.64
N ARG A 57 -4.65 -7.93 -2.63
CA ARG A 57 -3.70 -7.73 -1.53
C ARG A 57 -3.86 -6.32 -0.97
N CYS A 58 -3.90 -6.19 0.35
CA CYS A 58 -4.00 -4.90 1.01
C CYS A 58 -2.67 -4.16 0.89
N SER A 59 -2.67 -2.95 0.32
CA SER A 59 -1.47 -2.11 0.18
C SER A 59 -0.93 -1.57 1.51
N MET A 60 -1.72 -1.65 2.58
CA MET A 60 -1.33 -1.16 3.91
C MET A 60 -0.80 -2.26 4.82
N CYS A 61 -1.49 -3.41 4.93
CA CYS A 61 -1.08 -4.48 5.84
C CYS A 61 -0.63 -5.75 5.13
N ASN A 62 -0.61 -5.79 3.79
CA ASN A 62 -0.22 -6.94 2.96
C ASN A 62 -1.01 -8.25 3.16
N ARG A 63 -2.06 -8.26 4.00
CA ARG A 63 -3.07 -9.32 4.02
C ARG A 63 -3.72 -9.49 2.65
N ILE A 64 -4.10 -10.72 2.33
CA ILE A 64 -4.71 -11.08 1.06
C ILE A 64 -6.18 -11.43 1.28
N ARG A 65 -6.99 -11.26 0.24
CA ARG A 65 -8.40 -11.64 0.26
C ARG A 65 -8.58 -13.01 -0.38
N VAL A 66 -8.88 -14.01 0.44
CA VAL A 66 -9.27 -15.34 -0.03
C VAL A 66 -10.78 -15.47 0.16
N ARG A 67 -11.51 -15.73 -0.93
CA ARG A 67 -12.98 -15.66 -0.95
C ARG A 67 -13.46 -14.28 -0.46
N GLN A 68 -14.08 -14.21 0.72
CA GLN A 68 -14.61 -12.98 1.31
C GLN A 68 -13.81 -12.49 2.53
N GLU A 69 -12.75 -13.20 2.91
CA GLU A 69 -12.02 -12.95 4.15
C GLU A 69 -10.61 -12.45 3.88
N TRP A 70 -10.13 -11.57 4.77
CA TRP A 70 -8.78 -11.03 4.72
C TRP A 70 -7.89 -11.74 5.74
N CYS A 71 -6.91 -12.50 5.25
CA CYS A 71 -6.02 -13.28 6.08
C CYS A 71 -4.55 -13.04 5.74
N GLU A 72 -3.65 -13.53 6.59
CA GLU A 72 -2.22 -13.52 6.31
C GLU A 72 -1.88 -14.51 5.18
N LEU A 73 -0.92 -14.14 4.33
CA LEU A 73 -0.46 -15.01 3.23
C LEU A 73 -0.01 -16.38 3.73
N ASP A 74 0.73 -16.41 4.84
CA ASP A 74 1.25 -17.64 5.41
C ASP A 74 0.12 -18.54 5.98
N GLN A 75 -0.94 -17.94 6.54
CA GLN A 75 -2.11 -18.68 6.97
C GLN A 75 -2.84 -19.32 5.79
N ALA A 76 -3.03 -18.58 4.70
CA ALA A 76 -3.72 -19.09 3.51
C ALA A 76 -2.99 -20.24 2.82
N LEU A 77 -1.65 -20.20 2.79
CA LEU A 77 -0.81 -21.28 2.28
C LEU A 77 -0.93 -22.55 3.14
N ARG A 78 -0.85 -22.41 4.47
CA ARG A 78 -0.99 -23.56 5.40
C ARG A 78 -2.37 -24.20 5.33
N ALA A 79 -3.42 -23.40 5.15
CA ALA A 79 -4.79 -23.88 5.02
C ALA A 79 -5.11 -24.49 3.64
N ALA A 80 -4.11 -24.66 2.76
CA ALA A 80 -4.27 -25.09 1.36
C ALA A 80 -5.32 -24.28 0.58
N SER A 81 -5.61 -23.06 1.04
CA SER A 81 -6.57 -22.16 0.42
C SER A 81 -5.97 -21.38 -0.75
N LEU A 82 -4.64 -21.44 -0.86
CA LEU A 82 -3.86 -20.99 -2.02
C LEU A 82 -2.98 -22.13 -2.54
N PRO A 83 -2.77 -22.21 -3.86
CA PRO A 83 -1.79 -23.12 -4.42
C PRO A 83 -0.39 -22.72 -3.97
N THR A 84 0.45 -23.72 -3.73
CA THR A 84 1.89 -23.56 -3.52
C THR A 84 2.57 -23.27 -4.86
N ALA A 85 2.29 -22.10 -5.43
CA ALA A 85 2.90 -21.63 -6.66
C ALA A 85 4.23 -20.92 -6.38
N ALA A 86 5.12 -20.86 -7.35
CA ALA A 86 6.35 -20.07 -7.24
C ALA A 86 6.08 -18.55 -7.19
N SER A 87 4.94 -18.11 -7.74
CA SER A 87 4.54 -16.71 -7.76
C SER A 87 3.03 -16.53 -7.58
N LEU A 88 2.65 -15.39 -7.03
CA LEU A 88 1.26 -15.00 -6.82
C LEU A 88 0.97 -13.66 -7.49
N ASN A 89 0.04 -13.66 -8.44
CA ASN A 89 -0.47 -12.45 -9.10
C ASN A 89 -1.45 -11.73 -8.17
N VAL A 90 -1.17 -10.46 -7.87
CA VAL A 90 -2.00 -9.65 -6.99
C VAL A 90 -2.45 -8.36 -7.64
N VAL A 91 -3.65 -7.92 -7.26
CA VAL A 91 -4.10 -6.53 -7.44
C VAL A 91 -4.19 -5.87 -6.08
N TYR A 92 -3.80 -4.59 -6.00
CA TYR A 92 -3.75 -3.89 -4.73
C TYR A 92 -5.08 -3.18 -4.42
N GLY A 93 -5.46 -3.20 -3.15
CA GLY A 93 -6.57 -2.44 -2.59
C GLY A 93 -6.34 -2.18 -1.11
N VAL A 94 -7.37 -1.76 -0.35
CA VAL A 94 -7.26 -1.57 1.11
C VAL A 94 -8.33 -2.42 1.80
N CYS A 95 -7.93 -3.20 2.81
CA CYS A 95 -8.87 -4.02 3.57
C CYS A 95 -9.74 -3.15 4.50
N PRO A 96 -10.92 -3.64 4.93
CA PRO A 96 -11.82 -2.89 5.80
C PRO A 96 -11.16 -2.39 7.10
N ASP A 97 -10.29 -3.19 7.72
CA ASP A 97 -9.60 -2.81 8.95
C ASP A 97 -8.68 -1.60 8.73
N CYS A 98 -7.88 -1.63 7.66
CA CYS A 98 -6.98 -0.52 7.33
C CYS A 98 -7.75 0.72 6.89
N LEU A 99 -8.87 0.59 6.17
CA LEU A 99 -9.74 1.72 5.82
C LEU A 99 -10.27 2.42 7.08
N ARG A 100 -10.72 1.66 8.08
CA ARG A 100 -11.20 2.24 9.34
C ARG A 100 -10.12 3.02 10.10
N THR A 101 -8.87 2.52 10.10
CA THR A 101 -7.75 3.21 10.76
C THR A 101 -7.34 4.51 10.04
N LEU A 102 -7.49 4.59 8.72
CA LEU A 102 -7.11 5.78 7.93
C LEU A 102 -7.98 7.02 8.25
N GLY A 103 -9.21 6.84 8.73
CA GLY A 103 -10.13 7.95 9.03
C GLY A 103 -10.09 8.49 10.47
N ALA A 104 -9.33 7.88 11.37
CA ALA A 104 -9.54 8.05 12.82
C ALA A 104 -8.55 8.98 13.54
N GLY A 105 -7.64 9.69 12.86
CA GLY A 105 -6.51 10.29 13.58
C GLY A 105 -5.75 11.43 12.91
N ARG A 106 -6.44 12.42 12.32
CA ARG A 106 -5.79 13.69 12.02
C ARG A 106 -6.76 14.85 12.26
N PRO A 107 -6.41 15.90 13.05
CA PRO A 107 -7.05 17.19 12.86
C PRO A 107 -6.90 17.56 11.38
N ALA A 108 -7.91 18.22 10.81
CA ALA A 108 -7.89 18.65 9.43
C ALA A 108 -6.56 19.37 9.16
N ALA A 109 -5.73 18.80 8.29
CA ALA A 109 -4.60 19.55 7.77
C ALA A 109 -5.20 20.73 7.00
N PRO A 110 -4.61 21.95 7.09
CA PRO A 110 -5.02 23.02 6.21
C PRO A 110 -4.99 22.52 4.77
N ALA A 111 -6.01 22.88 3.99
CA ALA A 111 -6.13 22.46 2.60
C ALA A 111 -4.80 22.70 1.88
N ILE A 112 -4.31 21.66 1.19
CA ILE A 112 -3.18 21.81 0.27
C ILE A 112 -3.65 22.82 -0.78
N ARG A 113 -3.19 24.08 -0.67
CA ARG A 113 -3.52 25.10 -1.68
C ARG A 113 -2.83 24.67 -2.96
N ASN A 114 -3.61 24.48 -4.03
CA ASN A 114 -3.07 24.25 -5.36
C ASN A 114 -2.54 25.60 -5.91
N PRO A 115 -1.21 25.78 -6.10
CA PRO A 115 -0.67 27.01 -6.66
C PRO A 115 -0.90 27.14 -8.18
N GLN A 116 -1.40 26.10 -8.87
CA GLN A 116 -1.59 26.11 -10.32
C GLN A 116 -2.89 26.77 -10.80
N ALA A 117 -3.65 27.45 -9.94
CA ALA A 117 -4.63 28.43 -10.41
C ALA A 117 -3.91 29.72 -10.84
N LEU A 118 -3.04 29.64 -11.85
CA LEU A 118 -2.57 30.86 -12.51
C LEU A 118 -3.78 31.52 -13.18
N PRO A 119 -4.05 32.81 -12.94
CA PRO A 119 -5.03 33.54 -13.73
C PRO A 119 -4.61 33.49 -15.22
N PRO A 120 -5.57 33.46 -16.16
CA PRO A 120 -5.25 33.44 -17.57
C PRO A 120 -4.38 34.66 -17.91
N ALA A 121 -3.26 34.40 -18.59
CA ALA A 121 -2.33 35.44 -19.01
C ALA A 121 -3.08 36.60 -19.68
N ALA A 122 -2.87 37.81 -19.17
CA ALA A 122 -3.42 39.02 -19.76
C ALA A 122 -2.90 39.12 -21.20
N LYS A 123 -3.81 38.99 -22.17
CA LYS A 123 -3.53 39.30 -23.57
C LYS A 123 -3.27 40.79 -23.66
N THR A 124 -2.01 41.19 -23.80
CA THR A 124 -1.64 42.52 -24.29
C THR A 124 -2.24 42.66 -25.70
N ARG A 125 -3.19 43.58 -25.85
CA ARG A 125 -3.66 44.06 -27.14
C ARG A 125 -2.80 45.27 -27.53
N GLY A 126 -2.34 45.27 -28.78
CA GLY A 126 -2.02 46.46 -29.58
C GLY A 126 -0.77 47.20 -29.20
#